data_AF-A0A5C6QM70-F1
#
_entry.id   AF-A0A5C6QM70-F1
#
_cell.length_a   1.000
_cell.length_b   1.000
_cell.length_c   1.000
_cell.angle_alpha   90.00
_cell.angle_beta   90.00
_cell.angle_gamma   90.00
#
_symmetry.space_group_name_H-M   'P 1'
#
loop_
_entity.id
_entity.type
_entity.pdbx_description
1 polymer ?
#
loop_
_entity_poly.entity_id
_entity_poly.type
_entity_poly.pdbx_seq_one_letter_code
_entity_poly.pdbx_strand_id
1 'polypeptide(L)' 'MNQATSPEQQKKHERNTFIFLAVFLAPILSVIIVAGFGFAVWISQIFLGPPSA' A
#
# COMPACT_ATOMS: atom_id res chain seq x y z
N MET A 1 20.26 -25.46 -15.34
CA MET A 1 19.36 -25.30 -16.50
C MET A 1 18.93 -23.84 -16.56
N ASN A 2 19.49 -23.05 -17.49
CA ASN A 2 19.14 -21.64 -17.66
C ASN A 2 17.80 -21.57 -18.40
N GLN A 3 16.71 -21.38 -17.66
CA GLN A 3 15.38 -21.20 -18.23
C GLN A 3 15.31 -19.78 -18.80
N ALA A 4 15.68 -19.61 -20.08
CA ALA A 4 15.40 -18.38 -20.80
C ALA A 4 13.88 -18.25 -20.91
N THR A 5 13.26 -17.48 -20.02
CA THR A 5 11.85 -17.13 -20.12
C THR A 5 11.63 -16.44 -21.45
N SER A 6 10.71 -16.94 -22.29
CA SER A 6 10.45 -16.28 -23.57
C SER A 6 9.98 -14.84 -23.32
N PRO A 7 10.30 -13.87 -24.22
CA PRO A 7 9.95 -12.46 -24.03
C PRO A 7 8.46 -12.23 -23.74
N GLU A 8 7.59 -13.07 -24.32
CA GLU A 8 6.15 -13.12 -24.06
C GLU A 8 5.79 -13.42 -22.59
N GLN A 9 6.49 -14.37 -21.96
CA GLN A 9 6.24 -14.73 -20.56
C GLN A 9 6.69 -13.62 -19.60
N GLN A 10 7.81 -12.95 -19.89
CA GLN A 10 8.29 -11.84 -19.08
C GLN A 10 7.29 -10.67 -19.08
N LYS A 11 6.79 -10.27 -20.26
CA LYS A 11 5.80 -9.20 -20.40
C LYS A 11 4.49 -9.50 -19.65
N LYS A 12 4.04 -10.76 -19.68
CA LYS A 12 2.87 -11.20 -18.91
C LYS A 12 3.10 -11.10 -17.41
N HIS A 13 4.29 -11.49 -16.95
CA HIS A 13 4.64 -11.45 -15.53
C HIS A 13 4.71 -10.01 -15.00
N GLU A 14 5.39 -9.10 -15.74
CA GLU A 14 5.45 -7.68 -15.39
C GLU A 14 4.06 -7.04 -15.26
N ARG A 15 3.17 -7.31 -16.23
CA ARG A 15 1.80 -6.78 -16.19
C ARG A 15 1.00 -7.33 -15.01
N ASN A 16 1.11 -8.62 -14.72
CA ASN A 16 0.43 -9.23 -13.58
C ASN A 16 0.95 -8.68 -12.25
N THR A 17 2.26 -8.51 -12.12
CA THR A 17 2.87 -7.89 -10.94
C THR A 17 2.40 -6.45 -10.78
N PHE A 18 2.35 -5.67 -11.86
CA PHE A 18 1.84 -4.30 -11.82
C PHE A 18 0.38 -4.24 -11.34
N ILE A 19 -0.49 -5.09 -11.90
CA ILE A 19 -1.90 -5.16 -11.48
C ILE A 19 -2.01 -5.57 -10.02
N PHE A 20 -1.21 -6.55 -9.57
CA PHE A 20 -1.20 -6.97 -8.17
C PHE A 20 -0.81 -5.82 -7.24
N LEU A 21 0.27 -5.09 -7.57
CA LEU A 21 0.71 -3.94 -6.80
C LEU A 21 -0.35 -2.82 -6.78
N ALA A 22 -0.96 -2.52 -7.93
CA ALA A 22 -1.96 -1.46 -8.04
C ALA A 22 -3.28 -1.78 -7.33
N VAL A 23 -3.75 -3.03 -7.41
CA VAL A 23 -5.09 -3.42 -6.91
C VAL A 23 -5.05 -3.91 -5.46
N PHE A 24 -3.93 -4.47 -4.99
CA PHE A 24 -3.83 -4.98 -3.63
C PHE A 24 -2.87 -4.15 -2.78
N LEU A 25 -1.62 -3.98 -3.22
CA LEU A 25 -0.62 -3.32 -2.39
C LEU A 25 -0.97 -1.85 -2.13
N ALA A 26 -1.33 -1.10 -3.17
CA ALA A 26 -1.65 0.32 -3.02
C ALA A 26 -2.86 0.57 -2.11
N PRO A 27 -3.99 -0.15 -2.21
CA PRO A 27 -5.10 0.00 -1.26
C PRO A 27 -4.75 -0.41 0.17
N ILE A 28 -4.03 -1.53 0.37
CA ILE A 28 -3.59 -1.96 1.71
C ILE A 28 -2.71 -0.87 2.34
N LEU A 29 -1.76 -0.34 1.57
CA LEU A 29 -0.88 0.73 2.05
C LEU A 29 -1.65 2.00 2.39
N SER A 30 -2.66 2.36 1.58
CA SER A 30 -3.55 3.49 1.87
C SER A 30 -4.27 3.32 3.21
N VAL A 31 -4.84 2.15 3.48
CA VAL A 31 -5.51 1.87 4.76
C VAL A 31 -4.54 1.99 5.93
N ILE A 32 -3.34 1.42 5.83
CA ILE A 32 -2.33 1.48 6.89
C ILE A 32 -1.96 2.93 7.20
N ILE A 33 -1.72 3.75 6.16
CA ILE A 33 -1.33 5.16 6.35
C ILE A 33 -2.47 5.96 6.94
N VAL A 34 -3.67 5.88 6.37
CA VAL A 34 -4.83 6.68 6.81
C VAL A 34 -5.26 6.28 8.21
N ALA A 35 -5.36 4.98 8.49
CA ALA A 35 -5.73 4.48 9.82
C ALA A 35 -4.64 4.80 10.85
N GLY A 36 -3.36 4.57 10.51
CA GLY A 36 -2.24 4.87 11.41
C GLY A 36 -2.16 6.35 11.73
N PHE A 37 -2.31 7.22 10.74
CA PHE A 37 -2.30 8.67 10.95
C PHE A 37 -3.53 9.14 11.74
N GLY A 38 -4.73 8.69 11.38
CA GLY A 38 -5.95 9.01 12.11
C GLY A 38 -5.89 8.55 13.57
N PHE A 39 -5.33 7.36 13.82
CA PHE A 39 -5.10 6.85 15.16
C PHE A 39 -4.06 7.67 15.93
N ALA A 40 -2.96 8.08 15.29
CA ALA A 40 -1.96 8.94 15.90
C ALA A 40 -2.55 10.30 16.30
N VAL A 41 -3.38 10.90 15.44
CA VAL A 41 -4.12 12.14 15.75
C VAL A 41 -5.11 11.91 16.90
N TRP A 42 -5.83 10.79 16.89
CA TRP A 42 -6.75 10.47 17.99
C TRP A 42 -6.03 10.34 19.34
N ILE A 43 -4.87 9.66 19.37
CA ILE A 43 -4.04 9.56 20.58
C ILE A 43 -3.52 10.94 20.99
N SER A 44 -3.07 11.78 20.04
CA SER A 44 -2.55 13.11 20.38
C SER A 44 -3.64 13.99 21.02
N GLN A 45 -4.90 13.84 20.62
CA GLN A 45 -6.05 14.53 21.23
C GLN A 45 -6.28 14.14 22.70
N ILE A 46 -5.93 12.92 23.11
CA ILE A 46 -6.01 12.51 24.53
C ILE A 46 -5.03 13.33 25.40
N PHE A 47 -3.87 13.67 24.85
CA PHE A 47 -2.82 14.40 25.59
C PHE A 47 -2.92 15.93 25.44
N LEU A 48 -3.29 16.40 24.25
CA LEU A 48 -3.28 17.83 23.89
C LEU A 48 -4.66 18.48 23.95
N GLY A 49 -5.72 17.69 24.15
CA GLY A 49 -7.09 18.14 24.02
C GLY A 49 -7.58 18.16 22.56
N PRO A 50 -8.89 18.37 22.34
CA PRO A 50 -9.47 18.40 21.00
C PRO A 50 -8.94 19.61 20.21
N PRO A 51 -8.74 19.48 18.89
CA PRO A 51 -8.13 20.51 18.06
C PRO A 51 -8.99 21.77 17.88
N SER A 52 -10.23 21.75 18.37
CA SER A 52 -11.19 22.86 18.33
C SER A 52 -11.29 23.66 19.63
N ALA A 53 -10.54 23.28 20.68
CA ALA A 53 -10.49 24.01 21.95
C ALA A 53 -9.63 25.29 21.86
#